data_AF-A0A718IGC4-F1
#
_entry.id   AF-A0A718IGC4-F1
#
_cell.length_a   1.000
_cell.length_b   1.000
_cell.length_c   1.000
_cell.angle_alpha   90.00
_cell.angle_beta   90.00
_cell.angle_gamma   90.00
#
_symmetry.space_group_name_H-M   'P 1'
#
loop_
_entity.id
_entity.type
_entity.pdbx_description
1 polymer ?
#
loop_
_entity_poly.entity_id
_entity_poly.type
_entity_poly.pdbx_seq_one_letter_code
_entity_poly.pdbx_strand_id
1 'polypeptide(L)'
;MSEQRFHGARIRENTDLVTAINDIDSSVIGIVAVADDADAGTFPLNKPVLFNRVNDVLGKTGKTGTLYKSLKAIADQVSTKVIVVRVPAAKEGDGEKTQSQLVIGGTEADGSYTGMYALLVAEQDEHIGYRPRILAAPDLDTKEVTSSLCVIAEKLRAFVYAGCNGCATMAEAIAYRADFAYRELMLIWPDFIAYNPESGQNEVFPAPAYACGLRALIDNEQGWHKSLSNVPVKNVLGISKQVFWSLQAEDSDANALNNKEITTLIKRNGFRFWGDRSTDTNAYIFEVYTRTAQVLADTIAEAQFEAIDEPLTPVNAKDVLSGIRAKLSALVTSGRLIGASCWYDVVDNSTTELRQGRVRIRYKYTPVPPLEDLTLYQTFTDEFFGPAFASLGGV
;
A
#
# COMPACT_ATOMS: atom_id res chain seq x y z
N MET A 1 25.24 -29.05 40.08
CA MET A 1 23.97 -29.56 40.65
C MET A 1 24.15 -31.03 40.98
N SER A 2 23.79 -31.44 42.19
CA SER A 2 23.89 -32.83 42.66
C SER A 2 23.07 -33.76 41.77
N GLU A 3 23.65 -34.85 41.27
CA GLU A 3 22.89 -35.90 40.60
C GLU A 3 21.93 -36.56 41.61
N GLN A 4 20.64 -36.23 41.49
CA GLN A 4 19.59 -36.96 42.20
C GLN A 4 19.34 -38.28 41.49
N ARG A 5 19.61 -39.40 42.19
CA ARG A 5 19.27 -40.76 41.77
C ARG A 5 17.77 -40.83 41.41
N PHE A 6 17.46 -41.26 40.18
CA PHE A 6 16.10 -41.44 39.69
C PHE A 6 15.83 -42.91 39.33
N HIS A 7 14.66 -43.42 39.69
CA HIS A 7 14.19 -44.77 39.33
C HIS A 7 12.83 -44.67 38.63
N GLY A 8 12.80 -44.96 37.34
CA GLY A 8 11.64 -44.83 36.45
C GLY A 8 12.06 -44.46 35.03
N ALA A 9 11.09 -44.34 34.11
CA ALA A 9 11.32 -43.76 32.78
C ALA A 9 10.97 -42.27 32.79
N ARG A 10 11.81 -41.43 32.18
CA ARG A 10 11.51 -40.02 31.91
C ARG A 10 11.45 -39.83 30.41
N ILE A 11 10.38 -39.24 29.93
CA ILE A 11 10.33 -38.63 28.61
C ILE A 11 10.67 -37.15 28.82
N ARG A 12 11.61 -36.64 28.03
CA ARG A 12 11.90 -35.21 27.93
C ARG A 12 11.65 -34.84 26.49
N GLU A 13 10.67 -33.97 26.28
CA GLU A 13 10.42 -33.42 24.96
C GLU A 13 11.46 -32.34 24.69
N ASN A 14 12.19 -32.51 23.59
CA ASN A 14 13.04 -31.48 23.02
C ASN A 14 12.41 -31.04 21.71
N THR A 15 12.20 -29.75 21.56
CA THR A 15 11.78 -29.12 20.30
C THR A 15 12.99 -28.46 19.66
N ASP A 16 13.38 -28.94 18.49
CA ASP A 16 14.40 -28.34 17.61
C ASP A 16 13.68 -27.73 16.40
N LEU A 17 13.06 -26.57 16.62
CA LEU A 17 12.23 -25.89 15.64
C LEU A 17 12.95 -24.62 15.16
N VAL A 18 13.07 -24.47 13.84
CA VAL A 18 13.47 -23.19 13.23
C VAL A 18 12.27 -22.25 13.26
N THR A 19 12.42 -21.05 13.79
CA THR A 19 11.36 -20.02 13.79
C THR A 19 10.96 -19.69 12.36
N ALA A 20 9.71 -20.01 12.00
CA ALA A 20 9.15 -19.66 10.70
C ALA A 20 8.79 -18.16 10.67
N ILE A 21 9.29 -17.44 9.68
CA ILE A 21 8.90 -16.04 9.43
C ILE A 21 7.65 -16.02 8.56
N ASN A 22 6.50 -15.74 9.18
CA ASN A 22 5.21 -15.65 8.50
C ASN A 22 5.11 -14.36 7.65
N ASP A 23 4.29 -14.40 6.60
CA ASP A 23 3.94 -13.19 5.85
C ASP A 23 3.00 -12.32 6.69
N ILE A 24 3.19 -11.00 6.64
CA ILE A 24 2.27 -10.03 7.22
C ILE A 24 1.10 -9.73 6.26
N ASP A 25 -0.03 -9.27 6.79
CA ASP A 25 -1.17 -8.81 5.97
C ASP A 25 -0.87 -7.42 5.38
N SER A 26 -0.51 -7.36 4.10
CA SER A 26 -0.24 -6.10 3.39
C SER A 26 -1.49 -5.44 2.81
N SER A 27 -2.66 -6.07 2.95
CA SER A 27 -3.92 -5.72 2.27
C SER A 27 -4.89 -4.90 3.13
N VAL A 28 -4.58 -4.67 4.40
CA VAL A 28 -5.45 -3.92 5.32
C VAL A 28 -5.51 -2.44 4.91
N ILE A 29 -6.72 -1.94 4.67
CA ILE A 29 -6.96 -0.56 4.25
C ILE A 29 -7.36 0.30 5.46
N GLY A 30 -6.79 1.49 5.59
CA GLY A 30 -7.24 2.54 6.53
C GLY A 30 -7.85 3.71 5.77
N ILE A 31 -9.12 4.01 6.01
CA ILE A 31 -9.84 5.14 5.38
C ILE A 31 -10.26 6.14 6.44
N VAL A 32 -10.00 7.43 6.17
CA VAL A 32 -10.62 8.53 6.91
C VAL A 32 -11.71 9.16 6.04
N ALA A 33 -12.92 9.29 6.58
CA ALA A 33 -14.07 9.76 5.82
C ALA A 33 -15.01 10.62 6.68
N VAL A 34 -15.85 11.40 6.01
CA VAL A 34 -16.94 12.18 6.62
C VAL A 34 -18.28 11.65 6.13
N ALA A 35 -19.26 11.57 7.03
CA ALA A 35 -20.66 11.28 6.71
C ALA A 35 -21.53 11.54 7.93
N ASP A 36 -22.25 12.67 7.98
CA ASP A 36 -23.04 13.03 9.16
C ASP A 36 -24.24 12.12 9.38
N ASP A 37 -24.81 11.60 8.30
CA ASP A 37 -25.98 10.72 8.30
C ASP A 37 -25.63 9.21 8.37
N ALA A 38 -24.36 8.87 8.60
CA ALA A 38 -23.95 7.50 8.88
C ALA A 38 -24.46 7.01 10.25
N ASP A 39 -24.73 5.72 10.36
CA ASP A 39 -25.14 5.08 11.63
C ASP A 39 -24.03 5.27 12.68
N ALA A 40 -24.32 6.07 13.72
CA ALA A 40 -23.32 6.45 14.71
C ALA A 40 -22.83 5.28 15.58
N GLY A 41 -23.61 4.19 15.68
CA GLY A 41 -23.21 2.98 16.38
C GLY A 41 -22.19 2.16 15.60
N THR A 42 -22.38 2.04 14.28
CA THR A 42 -21.47 1.31 13.38
C THR A 42 -20.25 2.15 13.02
N PHE A 43 -20.42 3.46 12.85
CA PHE A 43 -19.36 4.42 12.52
C PHE A 43 -19.28 5.50 13.60
N PRO A 44 -18.80 5.22 14.81
CA PRO A 44 -18.56 6.25 15.83
C PRO A 44 -17.55 7.30 15.35
N LEU A 45 -17.73 8.55 15.79
CA LEU A 45 -16.81 9.63 15.44
C LEU A 45 -15.44 9.42 16.10
N ASN A 46 -14.38 9.64 15.32
CA ASN A 46 -12.97 9.59 15.73
C ASN A 46 -12.54 8.25 16.35
N LYS A 47 -13.31 7.19 16.17
CA LYS A 47 -12.98 5.86 16.65
C LYS A 47 -12.76 4.93 15.44
N PRO A 48 -11.60 4.27 15.34
CA PRO A 48 -11.35 3.35 14.26
C PRO A 48 -12.24 2.12 14.45
N VAL A 49 -12.84 1.64 13.36
CA VAL A 49 -13.65 0.41 13.37
C VAL A 49 -13.21 -0.49 12.24
N LEU A 50 -12.94 -1.75 12.57
CA LEU A 50 -12.58 -2.79 11.61
C LEU A 50 -13.83 -3.40 10.97
N PHE A 51 -13.82 -3.50 9.65
CA PHE A 51 -14.78 -4.26 8.87
C PHE A 51 -14.06 -5.33 8.05
N ASN A 52 -14.43 -6.60 8.24
CA ASN A 52 -13.88 -7.71 7.44
C ASN A 52 -14.48 -7.78 6.03
N ARG A 53 -15.65 -7.17 5.85
CA ARG A 53 -16.35 -7.06 4.57
C ARG A 53 -17.16 -5.77 4.55
N VAL A 54 -16.69 -4.80 3.78
CA VAL A 54 -17.34 -3.49 3.66
C VAL A 54 -18.74 -3.54 3.02
N ASN A 55 -19.01 -4.53 2.16
CA ASN A 55 -20.34 -4.73 1.56
C ASN A 55 -21.46 -4.88 2.60
N ASP A 56 -21.16 -5.47 3.77
CA ASP A 56 -22.16 -5.74 4.80
C ASP A 56 -22.60 -4.46 5.54
N VAL A 57 -21.85 -3.36 5.40
CA VAL A 57 -22.08 -2.11 6.12
C VAL A 57 -22.40 -0.92 5.21
N LEU A 58 -22.46 -1.10 3.88
CA LEU A 58 -22.79 -0.03 2.93
C LEU A 58 -24.15 0.61 3.22
N GLY A 59 -25.15 -0.17 3.65
CA GLY A 59 -26.47 0.37 4.01
C GLY A 59 -26.47 1.27 5.26
N LYS A 60 -25.34 1.39 5.96
CA LYS A 60 -25.18 2.17 7.20
C LYS A 60 -24.23 3.36 7.05
N THR A 61 -23.64 3.58 5.88
CA THR A 61 -22.67 4.66 5.67
C THR A 61 -23.29 6.04 5.50
N GLY A 62 -24.62 6.13 5.47
CA GLY A 62 -25.32 7.34 5.06
C GLY A 62 -25.20 7.58 3.55
N LYS A 63 -25.76 8.70 3.11
CA LYS A 63 -25.82 9.18 1.72
C LYS A 63 -25.02 10.47 1.52
N THR A 64 -24.63 11.14 2.60
CA THR A 64 -23.86 12.39 2.56
C THR A 64 -22.37 12.15 2.80
N GLY A 65 -21.55 13.13 2.42
CA GLY A 65 -20.10 13.05 2.60
C GLY A 65 -19.41 12.05 1.67
N THR A 66 -18.32 11.46 2.15
CA THR A 66 -17.36 10.68 1.35
C THR A 66 -17.38 9.19 1.68
N LEU A 67 -18.00 8.80 2.80
CA LEU A 67 -17.93 7.43 3.33
C LEU A 67 -18.53 6.39 2.39
N TYR A 68 -19.76 6.59 1.91
CA TYR A 68 -20.43 5.63 1.02
C TYR A 68 -19.60 5.37 -0.24
N LYS A 69 -19.21 6.43 -0.95
CA LYS A 69 -18.47 6.31 -2.23
C LYS A 69 -17.12 5.64 -2.03
N SER A 70 -16.43 5.97 -0.93
CA SER A 70 -15.14 5.37 -0.59
C SER A 70 -15.27 3.86 -0.36
N LEU A 71 -16.19 3.43 0.51
CA LEU A 71 -16.36 2.01 0.82
C LEU A 71 -16.92 1.24 -0.36
N LYS A 72 -17.83 1.82 -1.14
CA LYS A 72 -18.39 1.21 -2.35
C LYS A 72 -17.32 0.95 -3.40
N ALA A 73 -16.45 1.93 -3.68
CA ALA A 73 -15.35 1.78 -4.63
C ALA A 73 -14.37 0.66 -4.22
N ILE A 74 -14.05 0.56 -2.92
CA ILE A 74 -13.22 -0.53 -2.38
C ILE A 74 -13.92 -1.88 -2.55
N ALA A 75 -15.20 -1.95 -2.14
CA ALA A 75 -15.99 -3.17 -2.17
C ALA A 75 -16.16 -3.76 -3.58
N ASP A 76 -16.17 -2.89 -4.60
CA ASP A 76 -16.25 -3.29 -6.00
C ASP A 76 -14.99 -4.00 -6.49
N GLN A 77 -13.83 -3.74 -5.88
CA GLN A 77 -12.59 -4.39 -6.25
C GLN A 77 -12.36 -5.68 -5.47
N VAL A 78 -12.56 -5.64 -4.14
CA VAL A 78 -12.15 -6.71 -3.21
C VAL A 78 -12.97 -6.74 -1.93
N SER A 79 -13.12 -7.93 -1.34
CA SER A 79 -13.54 -8.11 0.05
C SER A 79 -12.30 -8.24 0.93
N THR A 80 -11.87 -7.16 1.57
CA THR A 80 -10.73 -7.14 2.50
C THR A 80 -11.08 -6.45 3.82
N LYS A 81 -10.14 -6.50 4.77
CA LYS A 81 -10.20 -5.75 6.03
C LYS A 81 -10.04 -4.26 5.77
N VAL A 82 -11.01 -3.48 6.23
CA VAL A 82 -10.98 -2.02 6.14
C VAL A 82 -11.22 -1.43 7.51
N ILE A 83 -10.29 -0.60 7.96
CA ILE A 83 -10.37 0.19 9.18
C ILE A 83 -10.87 1.57 8.79
N VAL A 84 -12.03 1.95 9.31
CA VAL A 84 -12.65 3.24 8.99
C VAL A 84 -12.57 4.14 10.21
N VAL A 85 -12.10 5.36 10.00
CA VAL A 85 -12.23 6.46 10.97
C VAL A 85 -13.19 7.48 10.39
N ARG A 86 -14.39 7.58 10.97
CA ARG A 86 -15.33 8.64 10.61
C ARG A 86 -15.02 9.90 11.40
N VAL A 87 -14.84 11.02 10.71
CA VAL A 87 -14.68 12.35 11.34
C VAL A 87 -15.96 13.16 11.22
N PRO A 88 -16.22 14.13 12.13
CA PRO A 88 -17.38 15.01 11.99
C PRO A 88 -17.25 15.88 10.74
N ALA A 89 -18.38 16.30 10.16
CA ALA A 89 -18.37 17.38 9.19
C ALA A 89 -18.01 18.72 9.85
N ALA A 90 -17.28 19.54 9.09
CA ALA A 90 -17.00 20.91 9.49
C ALA A 90 -18.30 21.71 9.63
N LYS A 91 -18.38 22.49 10.70
CA LYS A 91 -19.50 23.41 10.94
C LYS A 91 -19.15 24.80 10.44
N GLU A 92 -20.17 25.56 10.06
CA GLU A 92 -20.02 26.98 9.74
C GLU A 92 -19.94 27.81 11.02
N GLY A 93 -18.96 28.71 11.11
CA GLY A 93 -18.82 29.65 12.23
C GLY A 93 -17.37 30.09 12.47
N ASP A 94 -17.21 31.29 13.03
CA ASP A 94 -15.89 31.79 13.43
C ASP A 94 -15.32 30.93 14.57
N GLY A 95 -14.13 30.39 14.36
CA GLY A 95 -13.44 29.53 15.33
C GLY A 95 -13.78 28.04 15.23
N GLU A 96 -14.68 27.63 14.33
CA GLU A 96 -14.93 26.23 14.03
C GLU A 96 -13.76 25.60 13.26
N LYS A 97 -13.49 24.32 13.51
CA LYS A 97 -12.43 23.58 12.81
C LYS A 97 -12.83 23.36 11.35
N THR A 98 -11.89 23.58 10.42
CA THR A 98 -12.07 23.24 9.02
C THR A 98 -12.14 21.72 8.82
N GLN A 99 -12.64 21.26 7.67
CA GLN A 99 -12.71 19.83 7.38
C GLN A 99 -11.32 19.19 7.41
N SER A 100 -10.31 19.86 6.84
CA SER A 100 -8.91 19.41 6.89
C SER A 100 -8.40 19.25 8.32
N GLN A 101 -8.72 20.20 9.23
CA GLN A 101 -8.34 20.09 10.64
C GLN A 101 -8.99 18.89 11.34
N LEU A 102 -10.25 18.58 11.01
CA LEU A 102 -10.97 17.43 11.57
C LEU A 102 -10.43 16.10 11.03
N VAL A 103 -10.08 16.04 9.74
CA VAL A 103 -9.49 14.86 9.09
C VAL A 103 -8.08 14.58 9.60
N ILE A 104 -7.26 15.62 9.74
CA ILE A 104 -5.91 15.51 10.34
C ILE A 104 -6.03 15.08 11.80
N GLY A 105 -6.91 15.72 12.56
CA GLY A 105 -7.11 15.41 13.97
C GLY A 105 -5.83 15.60 14.79
N GLY A 106 -5.67 14.79 15.84
CA GLY A 106 -4.51 14.84 16.73
C GLY A 106 -4.72 14.04 17.99
N THR A 107 -4.04 14.43 19.06
CA THR A 107 -4.27 13.88 20.41
C THR A 107 -5.07 14.89 21.22
N GLU A 108 -6.18 14.44 21.80
CA GLU A 108 -7.01 15.23 22.70
C GLU A 108 -6.43 15.21 24.14
N ALA A 109 -6.94 16.09 25.00
CA ALA A 109 -6.42 16.25 26.38
C ALA A 109 -6.59 14.99 27.24
N ASP A 110 -7.55 14.12 26.90
CA ASP A 110 -7.78 12.83 27.55
C ASP A 110 -6.87 11.71 27.00
N GLY A 111 -6.00 12.02 26.04
CA GLY A 111 -5.10 11.08 25.39
C GLY A 111 -5.72 10.31 24.22
N SER A 112 -6.99 10.54 23.90
CA SER A 112 -7.63 9.92 22.74
C SER A 112 -7.09 10.49 21.43
N TYR A 113 -7.02 9.65 20.40
CA TYR A 113 -6.61 10.07 19.07
C TYR A 113 -7.84 10.36 18.19
N THR A 114 -7.78 11.44 17.43
CA THR A 114 -8.84 11.87 16.50
C THR A 114 -8.34 11.93 15.06
N GLY A 115 -9.25 11.93 14.09
CA GLY A 115 -8.88 11.96 12.67
C GLY A 115 -7.93 10.82 12.28
N MET A 116 -7.02 11.08 11.36
CA MET A 116 -6.05 10.09 10.89
C MET A 116 -5.09 9.58 11.98
N TYR A 117 -4.91 10.30 13.09
CA TYR A 117 -4.08 9.81 14.21
C TYR A 117 -4.68 8.55 14.85
N ALA A 118 -6.00 8.36 14.78
CA ALA A 118 -6.66 7.15 15.28
C ALA A 118 -6.18 5.87 14.56
N LEU A 119 -5.65 5.98 13.34
CA LEU A 119 -5.06 4.84 12.62
C LEU A 119 -3.76 4.34 13.26
N LEU A 120 -3.06 5.18 14.05
CA LEU A 120 -1.78 4.82 14.67
C LEU A 120 -1.92 3.73 15.75
N VAL A 121 -3.08 3.66 16.39
CA VAL A 121 -3.36 2.73 17.50
C VAL A 121 -4.15 1.50 17.08
N ALA A 122 -4.49 1.39 15.80
CA ALA A 122 -5.39 0.37 15.30
C ALA A 122 -4.85 -1.06 15.47
N GLU A 123 -3.53 -1.25 15.45
CA GLU A 123 -2.91 -2.56 15.68
C GLU A 123 -2.97 -2.99 17.15
N GLN A 124 -2.86 -2.03 18.08
CA GLN A 124 -2.85 -2.28 19.52
C GLN A 124 -4.26 -2.34 20.12
N ASP A 125 -5.27 -1.83 19.41
CA ASP A 125 -6.66 -1.93 19.80
C ASP A 125 -7.13 -3.38 19.69
N GLU A 126 -7.54 -3.98 20.81
CA GLU A 126 -7.97 -5.39 20.90
C GLU A 126 -9.19 -5.71 20.03
N HIS A 127 -10.01 -4.70 19.68
CA HIS A 127 -11.16 -4.88 18.81
C HIS A 127 -10.79 -4.83 17.33
N ILE A 128 -9.58 -4.38 17.00
CA ILE A 128 -9.08 -4.26 15.63
C ILE A 128 -7.93 -5.26 15.41
N GLY A 129 -6.80 -5.11 16.10
CA GLY A 129 -5.68 -6.05 16.03
C GLY A 129 -4.94 -6.07 14.68
N TYR A 130 -5.12 -5.05 13.83
CA TYR A 130 -4.53 -4.97 12.50
C TYR A 130 -3.93 -3.60 12.22
N ARG A 131 -2.73 -3.58 11.66
CA ARG A 131 -2.11 -2.35 11.14
C ARG A 131 -2.56 -2.07 9.71
N PRO A 132 -3.12 -0.89 9.40
CA PRO A 132 -3.44 -0.55 8.01
C PRO A 132 -2.16 -0.27 7.21
N ARG A 133 -2.07 -0.85 6.02
CA ARG A 133 -0.92 -0.77 5.09
C ARG A 133 -1.21 0.00 3.82
N ILE A 134 -2.48 0.33 3.60
CA ILE A 134 -2.99 1.09 2.46
C ILE A 134 -3.86 2.20 3.04
N LEU A 135 -3.49 3.46 2.83
CA LEU A 135 -4.18 4.60 3.43
C LEU A 135 -4.77 5.51 2.35
N ALA A 136 -5.95 6.09 2.64
CA ALA A 136 -6.49 7.19 1.87
C ALA A 136 -7.48 8.01 2.70
N ALA A 137 -7.70 9.26 2.28
CA ALA A 137 -8.81 10.09 2.71
C ALA A 137 -9.56 10.60 1.47
N PRO A 138 -10.28 9.72 0.75
CA PRO A 138 -10.82 10.04 -0.58
C PRO A 138 -11.77 11.25 -0.53
N ASP A 139 -11.64 12.14 -1.53
CA ASP A 139 -12.32 13.45 -1.63
C ASP A 139 -11.99 14.47 -0.51
N LEU A 140 -11.19 14.08 0.48
CA LEU A 140 -10.73 14.91 1.61
C LEU A 140 -9.22 15.19 1.56
N ASP A 141 -8.56 14.73 0.51
CA ASP A 141 -7.12 14.71 0.25
C ASP A 141 -6.56 16.07 -0.22
N THR A 142 -6.91 17.14 0.50
CA THR A 142 -6.27 18.45 0.34
C THR A 142 -4.76 18.36 0.59
N LYS A 143 -3.99 19.38 0.21
CA LYS A 143 -2.53 19.33 0.32
C LYS A 143 -2.06 19.04 1.74
N GLU A 144 -2.65 19.73 2.71
CA GLU A 144 -2.36 19.56 4.13
C GLU A 144 -2.80 18.18 4.68
N VAL A 145 -3.92 17.64 4.21
CA VAL A 145 -4.38 16.29 4.60
C VAL A 145 -3.46 15.22 4.03
N THR A 146 -3.15 15.28 2.73
CA THR A 146 -2.25 14.32 2.06
C THR A 146 -0.86 14.34 2.69
N SER A 147 -0.31 15.53 2.98
CA SER A 147 1.00 15.65 3.63
C SER A 147 1.00 15.05 5.04
N SER A 148 -0.05 15.31 5.82
CA SER A 148 -0.20 14.73 7.17
C SER A 148 -0.37 13.21 7.11
N LEU A 149 -1.12 12.70 6.13
CA LEU A 149 -1.36 11.28 5.96
C LEU A 149 -0.08 10.54 5.56
N CYS A 150 0.81 11.16 4.77
CA CYS A 150 2.13 10.61 4.46
C CYS A 150 3.01 10.46 5.71
N VAL A 151 2.98 11.41 6.65
CA VAL A 151 3.69 11.31 7.93
C VAL A 151 3.15 10.15 8.78
N ILE A 152 1.83 9.91 8.76
CA ILE A 152 1.22 8.74 9.41
C ILE A 152 1.65 7.44 8.69
N ALA A 153 1.69 7.46 7.36
CA ALA A 153 2.10 6.32 6.55
C ALA A 153 3.54 5.89 6.82
N GLU A 154 4.47 6.83 7.01
CA GLU A 154 5.85 6.53 7.41
C GLU A 154 5.91 5.78 8.74
N LYS A 155 5.15 6.23 9.74
CA LYS A 155 5.09 5.59 11.07
C LYS A 155 4.49 4.18 11.00
N LEU A 156 3.45 4.03 10.19
CA LEU A 156 2.76 2.75 10.01
C LEU A 156 3.44 1.82 9.01
N ARG A 157 4.47 2.29 8.29
CA ARG A 157 5.03 1.60 7.10
C ARG A 157 3.91 1.21 6.14
N ALA A 158 3.08 2.20 5.81
CA ALA A 158 1.94 2.09 4.90
C ALA A 158 2.15 2.95 3.65
N PHE A 159 1.26 2.82 2.68
CA PHE A 159 1.30 3.56 1.43
C PHE A 159 0.00 4.34 1.21
N VAL A 160 0.10 5.59 0.77
CA VAL A 160 -1.00 6.53 0.56
C VAL A 160 -1.38 6.60 -0.91
N TYR A 161 -2.68 6.46 -1.17
CA TYR A 161 -3.29 6.89 -2.45
C TYR A 161 -4.09 8.16 -2.19
N ALA A 162 -3.81 9.19 -2.97
CA ALA A 162 -4.51 10.47 -2.88
C ALA A 162 -4.78 11.05 -4.27
N GLY A 163 -5.87 11.79 -4.38
CA GLY A 163 -6.23 12.53 -5.57
C GLY A 163 -5.51 13.88 -5.62
N CYS A 164 -5.43 14.47 -6.80
CA CYS A 164 -5.09 15.89 -6.93
C CYS A 164 -6.32 16.74 -6.58
N ASN A 165 -6.62 16.85 -5.28
CA ASN A 165 -7.84 17.47 -4.77
C ASN A 165 -8.05 18.89 -5.33
N GLY A 166 -9.28 19.17 -5.78
CA GLY A 166 -9.67 20.46 -6.35
C GLY A 166 -9.13 20.77 -7.75
N CYS A 167 -8.33 19.89 -8.37
CA CYS A 167 -7.75 20.13 -9.69
C CYS A 167 -8.76 19.83 -10.80
N ALA A 168 -9.17 20.84 -11.55
CA ALA A 168 -10.05 20.72 -12.71
C ALA A 168 -9.29 20.37 -14.00
N THR A 169 -8.00 20.68 -14.06
CA THR A 169 -7.14 20.53 -15.24
C THR A 169 -5.85 19.77 -14.94
N MET A 170 -5.22 19.23 -16.00
CA MET A 170 -3.90 18.59 -15.92
C MET A 170 -2.82 19.53 -15.41
N ALA A 171 -2.85 20.81 -15.82
CA ALA A 171 -1.87 21.79 -15.38
C ALA A 171 -1.95 22.05 -13.86
N GLU A 172 -3.15 22.11 -13.31
CA GLU A 172 -3.36 22.22 -11.86
C GLU A 172 -2.89 20.96 -11.12
N ALA A 173 -3.14 19.77 -11.67
CA ALA A 173 -2.65 18.52 -11.08
C ALA A 173 -1.11 18.46 -11.04
N ILE A 174 -0.44 18.88 -12.13
CA ILE A 174 1.03 18.98 -12.20
C ILE A 174 1.55 19.99 -11.16
N ALA A 175 0.90 21.14 -11.03
CA ALA A 175 1.26 22.14 -10.02
C ALA A 175 1.01 21.63 -8.58
N TYR A 176 -0.10 20.93 -8.35
CA TYR A 176 -0.42 20.29 -7.07
C TYR A 176 0.68 19.29 -6.67
N ARG A 177 1.09 18.43 -7.61
CA ARG A 177 2.12 17.43 -7.36
C ARG A 177 3.44 18.05 -6.89
N ALA A 178 3.81 19.23 -7.40
CA ALA A 178 5.15 19.81 -7.19
C ALA A 178 5.48 20.07 -5.71
N ASP A 179 4.47 20.11 -4.85
CA ASP A 179 4.62 20.30 -3.40
C ASP A 179 4.95 19.02 -2.62
N PHE A 180 5.01 17.86 -3.28
CA PHE A 180 5.20 16.55 -2.62
C PHE A 180 6.51 15.87 -3.02
N ALA A 181 7.16 15.28 -2.01
CA ALA A 181 8.41 14.51 -2.15
C ALA A 181 8.42 13.29 -1.20
N TYR A 182 7.30 12.56 -1.15
CA TYR A 182 7.12 11.39 -0.30
C TYR A 182 7.23 10.09 -1.11
N ARG A 183 8.02 9.13 -0.64
CA ARG A 183 8.07 7.81 -1.29
C ARG A 183 6.82 6.97 -0.99
N GLU A 184 6.08 7.32 0.05
CA GLU A 184 4.84 6.68 0.51
C GLU A 184 3.60 7.14 -0.26
N LEU A 185 3.73 8.03 -1.25
CA LEU A 185 2.61 8.67 -1.91
C LEU A 185 2.53 8.31 -3.39
N MET A 186 1.33 7.92 -3.83
CA MET A 186 0.92 7.96 -5.24
C MET A 186 -0.22 8.95 -5.41
N LEU A 187 0.00 9.94 -6.28
CA LEU A 187 -1.02 10.90 -6.69
C LEU A 187 -1.76 10.38 -7.92
N ILE A 188 -3.08 10.57 -7.92
CA ILE A 188 -3.97 10.08 -8.97
C ILE A 188 -4.82 11.22 -9.51
N TRP A 189 -4.87 11.35 -10.84
CA TRP A 189 -5.80 12.26 -11.50
C TRP A 189 -6.14 11.77 -12.92
N PRO A 190 -7.42 11.80 -13.34
CA PRO A 190 -8.60 12.29 -12.64
C PRO A 190 -9.32 11.17 -11.87
N ASP A 191 -10.65 11.26 -11.72
CA ASP A 191 -11.51 10.29 -11.03
C ASP A 191 -12.29 9.38 -11.98
N PHE A 192 -12.93 8.34 -11.44
CA PHE A 192 -13.83 7.48 -12.20
C PHE A 192 -15.26 7.99 -12.19
N ILE A 193 -16.02 7.61 -13.22
CA ILE A 193 -17.48 7.68 -13.23
C ILE A 193 -18.00 6.26 -12.98
N ALA A 194 -18.89 6.09 -12.01
CA ALA A 194 -19.54 4.82 -11.72
C ALA A 194 -21.04 5.03 -11.42
N TYR A 195 -21.84 3.98 -11.61
CA TYR A 195 -23.25 4.01 -11.25
C TYR A 195 -23.39 3.93 -9.73
N ASN A 196 -24.10 4.89 -9.14
CA ASN A 196 -24.42 4.94 -7.72
C ASN A 196 -25.85 4.42 -7.51
N PRO A 197 -26.04 3.21 -6.93
CA PRO A 197 -27.37 2.68 -6.64
C PRO A 197 -28.18 3.51 -5.63
N GLU A 198 -27.54 4.27 -4.74
CA GLU A 198 -28.24 5.08 -3.73
C GLU A 198 -28.94 6.30 -4.34
N SER A 199 -28.33 6.90 -5.36
CA SER A 199 -28.92 8.04 -6.09
C SER A 199 -29.59 7.63 -7.41
N GLY A 200 -29.28 6.44 -7.91
CA GLY A 200 -29.75 5.93 -9.20
C GLY A 200 -29.09 6.59 -10.42
N GLN A 201 -27.95 7.27 -10.24
CA GLN A 201 -27.28 8.06 -11.27
C GLN A 201 -25.82 7.63 -11.48
N ASN A 202 -25.26 7.99 -12.64
CA ASN A 202 -23.82 7.93 -12.85
C ASN A 202 -23.17 9.14 -12.18
N GLU A 203 -22.21 8.90 -11.28
CA GLU A 203 -21.56 9.94 -10.49
C GLU A 203 -20.04 9.79 -10.53
N VAL A 204 -19.34 10.85 -10.16
CA VAL A 204 -17.90 10.79 -9.88
C VAL A 204 -17.68 10.02 -8.58
N PHE A 205 -16.73 9.08 -8.63
CA PHE A 205 -16.23 8.33 -7.48
C PHE A 205 -14.71 8.50 -7.40
N PRO A 206 -14.17 8.68 -6.20
CA PRO A 206 -12.76 9.00 -6.01
C PRO A 206 -11.87 7.84 -6.48
N ALA A 207 -10.96 8.12 -7.41
CA ALA A 207 -9.97 7.15 -7.88
C ALA A 207 -9.06 6.63 -6.77
N PRO A 208 -8.68 7.40 -5.72
CA PRO A 208 -7.94 6.88 -4.58
C PRO A 208 -8.63 5.70 -3.87
N ALA A 209 -9.95 5.72 -3.73
CA ALA A 209 -10.68 4.61 -3.11
C ALA A 209 -10.65 3.33 -3.96
N TYR A 210 -10.78 3.47 -5.29
CA TYR A 210 -10.56 2.36 -6.22
C TYR A 210 -9.13 1.84 -6.18
N ALA A 211 -8.14 2.73 -6.05
CA ALA A 211 -6.74 2.35 -5.94
C ALA A 211 -6.49 1.54 -4.65
N CYS A 212 -7.06 1.94 -3.52
CA CYS A 212 -6.98 1.17 -2.28
C CYS A 212 -7.55 -0.25 -2.42
N GLY A 213 -8.76 -0.37 -2.98
CA GLY A 213 -9.39 -1.67 -3.21
C GLY A 213 -8.61 -2.54 -4.19
N LEU A 214 -8.13 -1.96 -5.29
CA LEU A 214 -7.34 -2.68 -6.28
C LEU A 214 -5.98 -3.09 -5.74
N ARG A 215 -5.33 -2.25 -4.93
CA ARG A 215 -4.07 -2.57 -4.27
C ARG A 215 -4.21 -3.77 -3.35
N ALA A 216 -5.25 -3.80 -2.53
CA ALA A 216 -5.54 -4.93 -1.66
C ALA A 216 -5.87 -6.20 -2.45
N LEU A 217 -6.58 -6.09 -3.58
CA LEU A 217 -6.83 -7.22 -4.49
C LEU A 217 -5.51 -7.80 -5.01
N ILE A 218 -4.62 -6.95 -5.53
CA ILE A 218 -3.35 -7.37 -6.10
C ILE A 218 -2.48 -8.01 -5.03
N ASP A 219 -2.44 -7.45 -3.82
CA ASP A 219 -1.69 -8.04 -2.71
C ASP A 219 -2.15 -9.46 -2.38
N ASN A 220 -3.46 -9.72 -2.42
CA ASN A 220 -4.03 -11.03 -2.15
C ASN A 220 -3.80 -12.04 -3.29
N GLU A 221 -3.89 -11.61 -4.54
CA GLU A 221 -3.88 -12.52 -5.71
C GLU A 221 -2.51 -12.68 -6.35
N GLN A 222 -1.70 -11.63 -6.39
CA GLN A 222 -0.41 -11.57 -7.10
C GLN A 222 0.74 -11.26 -6.14
N GLY A 223 0.50 -10.48 -5.10
CA GLY A 223 1.48 -10.02 -4.13
C GLY A 223 1.86 -8.55 -4.28
N TRP A 224 2.41 -7.97 -3.22
CA TRP A 224 2.78 -6.55 -3.11
C TRP A 224 3.82 -6.06 -4.14
N HIS A 225 4.52 -6.98 -4.82
CA HIS A 225 5.57 -6.66 -5.80
C HIS A 225 5.01 -6.27 -7.16
N LYS A 226 3.73 -6.56 -7.44
CA LYS A 226 3.06 -6.13 -8.68
C LYS A 226 2.45 -4.75 -8.47
N SER A 227 2.73 -3.77 -9.33
CA SER A 227 2.07 -2.45 -9.28
C SER A 227 0.60 -2.53 -9.70
N LEU A 228 -0.23 -1.59 -9.23
CA LEU A 228 -1.61 -1.42 -9.68
C LEU A 228 -1.75 -0.96 -11.14
N SER A 229 -0.69 -0.40 -11.72
CA SER A 229 -0.67 0.01 -13.12
C SER A 229 -1.03 -1.14 -14.06
N ASN A 230 -1.87 -0.82 -15.06
CA ASN A 230 -2.35 -1.73 -16.09
C ASN A 230 -3.16 -2.94 -15.56
N VAL A 231 -3.72 -2.87 -14.35
CA VAL A 231 -4.69 -3.87 -13.84
C VAL A 231 -6.13 -3.38 -14.11
N PRO A 232 -7.07 -4.24 -14.56
CA PRO A 232 -8.45 -3.84 -14.80
C PRO A 232 -9.16 -3.36 -13.53
N VAL A 233 -9.84 -2.22 -13.61
CA VAL A 233 -10.71 -1.69 -12.55
C VAL A 233 -12.14 -2.16 -12.79
N LYS A 234 -12.76 -2.75 -11.76
CA LYS A 234 -14.14 -3.26 -11.80
C LYS A 234 -15.15 -2.14 -11.54
N ASN A 235 -16.37 -2.30 -12.07
CA ASN A 235 -17.53 -1.44 -11.80
C ASN A 235 -17.37 0.06 -12.08
N VAL A 236 -16.59 0.43 -13.11
CA VAL A 236 -16.44 1.81 -13.58
C VAL A 236 -16.96 1.95 -15.01
N LEU A 237 -17.58 3.10 -15.30
CA LEU A 237 -18.30 3.39 -16.54
C LEU A 237 -17.64 4.51 -17.36
N GLY A 238 -16.78 5.31 -16.73
CA GLY A 238 -16.11 6.43 -17.38
C GLY A 238 -14.97 6.99 -16.55
N ILE A 239 -14.37 8.04 -17.09
CA ILE A 239 -13.32 8.84 -16.46
C ILE A 239 -13.87 10.28 -16.37
N SER A 240 -13.72 10.94 -15.23
CA SER A 240 -14.36 12.22 -14.93
C SER A 240 -13.81 13.39 -15.74
N LYS A 241 -12.57 13.28 -16.21
CA LYS A 241 -11.92 14.21 -17.14
C LYS A 241 -11.34 13.44 -18.32
N GLN A 242 -11.33 14.07 -19.50
CA GLN A 242 -10.71 13.47 -20.67
C GLN A 242 -9.19 13.49 -20.50
N VAL A 243 -8.56 12.35 -20.79
CA VAL A 243 -7.11 12.18 -20.83
C VAL A 243 -6.81 11.49 -22.15
N PHE A 244 -6.12 12.18 -23.05
CA PHE A 244 -5.64 11.54 -24.28
C PHE A 244 -4.55 10.53 -23.95
N TRP A 245 -4.71 9.32 -24.47
CA TRP A 245 -3.75 8.23 -24.35
C TRP A 245 -3.71 7.40 -25.62
N SER A 246 -2.51 7.02 -26.02
CA SER A 246 -2.25 5.98 -27.01
C SER A 246 -0.99 5.24 -26.59
N LEU A 247 -0.93 3.93 -26.84
CA LEU A 247 0.17 3.07 -26.39
C LEU A 247 1.56 3.54 -26.88
N GLN A 248 1.61 4.17 -28.05
CA GLN A 248 2.85 4.59 -28.70
C GLN A 248 2.99 6.12 -28.78
N ALA A 249 2.06 6.88 -28.18
CA ALA A 249 2.10 8.34 -28.25
C ALA A 249 2.90 8.92 -27.08
N GLU A 250 4.09 9.42 -27.40
CA GLU A 250 4.96 10.14 -26.47
C GLU A 250 4.42 11.54 -26.14
N ASP A 251 3.54 12.11 -26.97
CA ASP A 251 2.93 13.43 -26.79
C ASP A 251 1.53 13.38 -26.15
N SER A 252 1.20 12.28 -25.46
CA SER A 252 -0.10 12.10 -24.83
C SER A 252 -0.24 12.79 -23.47
N ASP A 253 -1.46 13.18 -23.08
CA ASP A 253 -1.76 13.75 -21.75
C ASP A 253 -1.33 12.78 -20.64
N ALA A 254 -1.57 11.48 -20.85
CA ALA A 254 -1.15 10.44 -19.94
C ALA A 254 0.38 10.37 -19.78
N ASN A 255 1.15 10.55 -20.86
CA ASN A 255 2.60 10.62 -20.76
C ASN A 255 3.06 11.88 -20.03
N ALA A 256 2.40 13.02 -20.27
CA ALA A 256 2.71 14.28 -19.59
C ALA A 256 2.48 14.20 -18.06
N LEU A 257 1.38 13.56 -17.64
CA LEU A 257 1.06 13.28 -16.23
C LEU A 257 2.07 12.31 -15.59
N ASN A 258 2.36 11.19 -16.25
CA ASN A 258 3.28 10.18 -15.72
C ASN A 258 4.71 10.70 -15.58
N ASN A 259 5.18 11.53 -16.52
CA ASN A 259 6.48 12.24 -16.43
C ASN A 259 6.53 13.29 -15.30
N LYS A 260 5.39 13.55 -14.66
CA LYS A 260 5.24 14.32 -13.44
C LYS A 260 4.66 13.44 -12.34
N GLU A 261 5.04 12.17 -12.30
CA GLU A 261 4.67 11.12 -11.33
C GLU A 261 3.23 11.21 -10.79
N ILE A 262 2.29 11.58 -11.68
CA ILE A 262 0.85 11.52 -11.42
C ILE A 262 0.32 10.33 -12.21
N THR A 263 -0.23 9.35 -11.49
CA THR A 263 -0.90 8.21 -12.11
C THR A 263 -2.23 8.65 -12.70
N THR A 264 -2.49 8.29 -13.95
CA THR A 264 -3.74 8.62 -14.62
C THR A 264 -4.60 7.41 -14.92
N LEU A 265 -5.72 7.63 -15.59
CA LEU A 265 -6.71 6.62 -15.92
C LEU A 265 -6.82 6.47 -17.44
N ILE A 266 -6.85 5.23 -17.93
CA ILE A 266 -7.02 4.92 -19.35
C ILE A 266 -8.15 3.94 -19.59
N LYS A 267 -8.62 3.86 -20.84
CA LYS A 267 -9.57 2.85 -21.30
C LYS A 267 -8.97 2.01 -22.43
N ARG A 268 -8.52 0.80 -22.11
CA ARG A 268 -8.13 -0.23 -23.07
C ARG A 268 -8.40 -1.60 -22.47
N ASN A 269 -9.26 -2.38 -23.13
CA ASN A 269 -9.73 -3.68 -22.62
C ASN A 269 -10.23 -3.56 -21.18
N GLY A 270 -11.13 -2.59 -20.95
CA GLY A 270 -11.54 -2.14 -19.61
C GLY A 270 -10.85 -0.83 -19.20
N PHE A 271 -11.26 -0.30 -18.05
CA PHE A 271 -10.62 0.85 -17.43
C PHE A 271 -9.45 0.40 -16.56
N ARG A 272 -8.38 1.19 -16.53
CA ARG A 272 -7.13 0.86 -15.84
C ARG A 272 -6.50 2.12 -15.27
N PHE A 273 -5.80 1.96 -14.16
CA PHE A 273 -4.77 2.92 -13.78
C PHE A 273 -3.59 2.80 -14.74
N TRP A 274 -2.94 3.93 -15.01
CA TRP A 274 -1.80 4.05 -15.89
C TRP A 274 -0.76 4.96 -15.23
N GLY A 275 0.29 4.34 -14.71
CA GLY A 275 1.30 4.98 -13.86
C GLY A 275 1.54 4.13 -12.62
N ASP A 276 2.81 4.00 -12.23
CA ASP A 276 3.28 3.16 -11.13
C ASP A 276 4.34 3.85 -10.25
N ARG A 277 4.57 5.14 -10.49
CA ARG A 277 5.55 5.95 -9.76
C ARG A 277 5.01 6.50 -8.45
N SER A 278 5.91 6.65 -7.48
CA SER A 278 5.68 7.42 -6.26
C SER A 278 6.11 8.88 -6.46
N THR A 279 5.93 9.75 -5.46
CA THR A 279 6.44 11.13 -5.54
C THR A 279 7.93 11.27 -5.22
N ASP A 280 8.62 10.21 -4.78
CA ASP A 280 10.10 10.17 -4.69
C ASP A 280 10.71 9.99 -6.08
N THR A 281 11.69 10.82 -6.41
CA THR A 281 12.37 10.83 -7.71
C THR A 281 13.83 10.35 -7.63
N ASN A 282 14.29 9.92 -6.45
CA ASN A 282 15.67 9.53 -6.23
C ASN A 282 15.84 8.01 -6.12
N ALA A 283 15.22 7.37 -5.12
CA ALA A 283 15.52 5.97 -4.79
C ALA A 283 14.30 5.05 -4.87
N TYR A 284 13.19 5.45 -4.26
CA TYR A 284 11.96 4.67 -4.18
C TYR A 284 10.94 5.15 -5.23
N ILE A 285 11.41 5.25 -6.47
CA ILE A 285 10.68 5.89 -7.57
C ILE A 285 9.39 5.17 -7.98
N PHE A 286 9.29 3.86 -7.73
CA PHE A 286 8.07 3.09 -7.98
C PHE A 286 7.33 2.79 -6.68
N GLU A 287 6.00 2.77 -6.76
CA GLU A 287 5.08 2.31 -5.71
C GLU A 287 5.58 1.03 -5.04
N VAL A 288 5.93 0.04 -5.86
CA VAL A 288 6.33 -1.29 -5.42
C VAL A 288 7.67 -1.28 -4.67
N TYR A 289 8.55 -0.31 -4.90
CA TYR A 289 9.81 -0.22 -4.16
C TYR A 289 9.57 0.16 -2.70
N THR A 290 8.75 1.18 -2.46
CA THR A 290 8.35 1.58 -1.11
C THR A 290 7.60 0.45 -0.42
N ARG A 291 6.61 -0.15 -1.10
CA ARG A 291 5.83 -1.27 -0.52
C ARG A 291 6.71 -2.47 -0.18
N THR A 292 7.65 -2.83 -1.05
CA THR A 292 8.63 -3.91 -0.78
C THR A 292 9.42 -3.63 0.49
N ALA A 293 9.95 -2.41 0.62
CA ALA A 293 10.76 -2.01 1.76
C ALA A 293 9.98 -2.09 3.08
N GLN A 294 8.75 -1.59 3.07
CA GLN A 294 7.85 -1.60 4.22
C GLN A 294 7.49 -3.02 4.65
N VAL A 295 7.04 -3.85 3.69
CA VAL A 295 6.64 -5.23 3.98
C VAL A 295 7.80 -6.06 4.52
N LEU A 296 9.00 -5.94 3.92
CA LEU A 296 10.18 -6.66 4.40
C LEU A 296 10.58 -6.24 5.81
N ALA A 297 10.56 -4.93 6.11
CA ALA A 297 10.96 -4.41 7.41
C ALA A 297 10.07 -4.96 8.54
N ASP A 298 8.75 -5.01 8.33
CA ASP A 298 7.82 -5.56 9.33
C ASP A 298 7.86 -7.09 9.38
N THR A 299 7.84 -7.76 8.22
CA THR A 299 7.94 -9.23 8.15
C THR A 299 9.16 -9.76 8.92
N ILE A 300 10.31 -9.11 8.76
CA ILE A 300 11.54 -9.52 9.44
C ILE A 300 11.48 -9.16 10.92
N ALA A 301 11.07 -7.93 11.27
CA ALA A 301 11.10 -7.45 12.65
C ALA A 301 10.08 -8.17 13.55
N GLU A 302 8.84 -8.33 13.09
CA GLU A 302 7.76 -8.98 13.86
C GLU A 302 8.12 -10.43 14.21
N ALA A 303 8.78 -11.15 13.30
CA ALA A 303 9.21 -12.52 13.57
C ALA A 303 10.34 -12.64 14.60
N GLN A 304 10.98 -11.53 14.99
CA GLN A 304 12.00 -11.55 16.05
C GLN A 304 11.41 -11.31 17.44
N PHE A 305 10.10 -11.08 17.57
CA PHE A 305 9.47 -10.77 18.85
C PHE A 305 9.80 -11.81 19.94
N GLU A 306 9.70 -13.11 19.62
CA GLU A 306 10.03 -14.20 20.55
C GLU A 306 11.53 -14.24 20.93
N ALA A 307 12.42 -13.72 20.08
CA ALA A 307 13.86 -13.69 20.36
C ALA A 307 14.27 -12.47 21.21
N ILE A 308 13.40 -11.45 21.32
CA ILE A 308 13.64 -10.32 22.22
C ILE A 308 13.58 -10.81 23.66
N ASP A 309 14.52 -10.35 24.48
CA ASP A 309 14.69 -10.72 25.89
C ASP A 309 15.10 -12.17 26.18
N GLU A 310 15.35 -12.99 25.16
CA GLU A 310 16.06 -14.26 25.33
C GLU A 310 17.53 -14.03 25.70
N PRO A 311 18.18 -14.96 26.45
CA PRO A 311 19.60 -14.88 26.72
C PRO A 311 20.42 -14.78 25.42
N LEU A 312 21.19 -13.70 25.24
CA LEU A 312 22.03 -13.54 24.06
C LEU A 312 23.13 -14.62 24.04
N THR A 313 23.02 -15.55 23.10
CA THR A 313 24.00 -16.61 22.88
C THR A 313 24.43 -16.65 21.40
N PRO A 314 25.59 -17.24 21.07
CA PRO A 314 25.93 -17.45 19.67
C PRO A 314 24.91 -18.31 18.90
N VAL A 315 24.15 -19.16 19.61
CA VAL A 315 23.15 -20.06 19.01
C VAL A 315 21.92 -19.28 18.57
N ASN A 316 21.24 -18.56 19.47
CA ASN A 316 20.02 -17.83 19.07
C ASN A 316 20.30 -16.72 18.05
N ALA A 317 21.45 -16.04 18.11
CA ALA A 317 21.86 -15.09 17.07
C ALA A 317 22.03 -15.76 15.69
N LYS A 318 22.53 -17.01 15.66
CA LYS A 318 22.65 -17.80 14.44
C LYS A 318 21.28 -18.29 13.95
N ASP A 319 20.36 -18.60 14.84
CA ASP A 319 19.00 -19.03 14.50
C ASP A 319 18.21 -17.89 13.86
N VAL A 320 18.26 -16.68 14.45
CA VAL A 320 17.73 -15.45 13.84
C VAL A 320 18.29 -15.23 12.44
N LEU A 321 19.62 -15.33 12.29
CA LEU A 321 20.29 -15.18 11.00
C LEU A 321 19.79 -16.21 9.97
N SER A 322 19.60 -17.45 10.41
CA SER A 322 19.16 -18.56 9.56
C SER A 322 17.70 -18.40 9.14
N GLY A 323 16.83 -17.97 10.05
CA GLY A 323 15.42 -17.66 9.77
C GLY A 323 15.27 -16.54 8.74
N ILE A 324 15.99 -15.43 8.93
CA ILE A 324 15.96 -14.30 7.98
C ILE A 324 16.46 -14.74 6.59
N ARG A 325 17.55 -15.52 6.53
CA ARG A 325 18.07 -16.06 5.25
C ARG A 325 17.06 -16.95 4.55
N ALA A 326 16.43 -17.86 5.29
CA ALA A 326 15.43 -18.76 4.74
C ALA A 326 14.25 -17.99 4.14
N LYS A 327 13.74 -16.98 4.87
CA LYS A 327 12.66 -16.12 4.38
C LYS A 327 13.03 -15.34 3.12
N LEU A 328 14.18 -14.67 3.13
CA LEU A 328 14.66 -13.90 1.99
C LEU A 328 14.88 -14.79 0.76
N SER A 329 15.46 -15.99 0.95
CA SER A 329 15.61 -16.97 -0.13
C SER A 329 14.26 -17.40 -0.71
N ALA A 330 13.27 -17.66 0.16
CA ALA A 330 11.93 -18.03 -0.30
C ALA A 330 11.28 -16.93 -1.14
N LEU A 331 11.43 -15.66 -0.76
CA LEU A 331 10.92 -14.50 -1.52
C LEU A 331 11.61 -14.33 -2.88
N VAL A 332 12.91 -14.63 -2.97
CA VAL A 332 13.64 -14.64 -4.26
C VAL A 332 13.14 -15.79 -5.13
N THR A 333 13.02 -17.00 -4.57
CA THR A 333 12.51 -18.17 -5.31
C THR A 333 11.08 -17.96 -5.82
N SER A 334 10.24 -17.26 -5.06
CA SER A 334 8.87 -16.93 -5.48
C SER A 334 8.79 -15.71 -6.42
N GLY A 335 9.92 -15.15 -6.87
CA GLY A 335 9.96 -13.99 -7.76
C GLY A 335 9.46 -12.68 -7.14
N ARG A 336 9.33 -12.61 -5.81
CA ARG A 336 8.94 -11.38 -5.09
C ARG A 336 10.13 -10.43 -4.91
N LEU A 337 11.35 -10.93 -5.01
CA LEU A 337 12.60 -10.17 -5.01
C LEU A 337 13.53 -10.67 -6.12
N ILE A 338 14.39 -9.81 -6.64
CA ILE A 338 15.45 -10.20 -7.58
C ILE A 338 16.60 -10.91 -6.84
N GLY A 339 16.93 -10.43 -5.65
CA GLY A 339 18.00 -10.99 -4.84
C GLY A 339 17.98 -10.45 -3.42
N ALA A 340 18.54 -11.20 -2.47
CA ALA A 340 18.67 -10.79 -1.09
C ALA A 340 19.78 -11.57 -0.37
N SER A 341 20.35 -10.98 0.68
CA SER A 341 21.34 -11.64 1.53
C SER A 341 21.31 -11.09 2.94
N CYS A 342 21.57 -11.95 3.94
CA CYS A 342 21.64 -11.57 5.35
C CYS A 342 22.92 -12.13 5.98
N TRP A 343 23.62 -11.35 6.81
CA TRP A 343 24.88 -11.75 7.44
C TRP A 343 25.12 -11.05 8.77
N TYR A 344 25.96 -11.68 9.59
CA TYR A 344 26.50 -11.13 10.82
C TYR A 344 27.90 -10.56 10.54
N ASP A 345 28.16 -9.35 10.99
CA ASP A 345 29.47 -8.70 10.86
C ASP A 345 30.08 -8.49 12.25
N VAL A 346 31.31 -8.97 12.46
CA VAL A 346 32.03 -8.80 13.73
C VAL A 346 32.35 -7.33 14.01
N VAL A 347 32.46 -6.50 12.97
CA VAL A 347 32.74 -5.06 13.11
C VAL A 347 31.56 -4.32 13.74
N ASP A 348 30.32 -4.72 13.44
CA ASP A 348 29.11 -4.12 14.03
C ASP A 348 28.80 -4.64 15.45
N ASN A 349 29.47 -5.73 15.85
CA ASN A 349 29.19 -6.49 17.05
C ASN A 349 30.44 -6.64 17.92
N SER A 350 31.01 -5.50 18.31
CA SER A 350 32.15 -5.46 19.22
C SER A 350 31.81 -6.04 20.60
N THR A 351 32.84 -6.46 21.34
CA THR A 351 32.68 -7.00 22.71
C THR A 351 31.94 -6.03 23.64
N THR A 352 32.09 -4.71 23.45
CA THR A 352 31.40 -3.70 24.26
C THR A 352 29.90 -3.65 23.97
N GLU A 353 29.50 -3.80 22.71
CA GLU A 353 28.09 -3.82 22.30
C GLU A 353 27.41 -5.13 22.73
N LEU A 354 28.08 -6.28 22.51
CA LEU A 354 27.58 -7.58 22.94
C LEU A 354 27.41 -7.65 24.47
N ARG A 355 28.32 -7.03 25.24
CA ARG A 355 28.17 -6.91 26.70
C ARG A 355 26.93 -6.12 27.11
N GLN A 356 26.46 -5.21 26.26
CA GLN A 356 25.22 -4.46 26.46
C GLN A 356 23.98 -5.20 25.93
N GLY A 357 24.11 -6.47 25.52
CA GLY A 357 23.01 -7.25 24.96
C GLY A 357 22.62 -6.85 23.54
N ARG A 358 23.46 -6.09 22.83
CA ARG A 358 23.15 -5.56 21.50
C ARG A 358 23.75 -6.44 20.41
N VAL A 359 22.88 -6.96 19.55
CA VAL A 359 23.27 -7.68 18.33
C VAL A 359 22.79 -6.93 17.09
N ARG A 360 23.65 -6.83 16.09
CA ARG A 360 23.40 -6.18 14.80
C ARG A 360 23.53 -7.20 13.69
N ILE A 361 22.45 -7.35 12.91
CA ILE A 361 22.38 -8.23 11.76
C ILE A 361 22.13 -7.36 10.53
N ARG A 362 22.92 -7.57 9.48
CA ARG A 362 22.74 -6.86 8.21
C ARG A 362 21.94 -7.72 7.25
N TYR A 363 21.04 -7.09 6.53
CA TYR A 363 20.45 -7.68 5.33
C TYR A 363 20.33 -6.63 4.22
N LYS A 364 20.35 -7.11 2.97
CA LYS A 364 20.11 -6.31 1.77
C LYS A 364 19.18 -7.08 0.84
N TYR A 365 18.45 -6.35 0.01
CA TYR A 365 17.51 -6.90 -0.96
C TYR A 365 17.48 -6.03 -2.22
N THR A 366 16.98 -6.59 -3.31
CA THR A 366 16.70 -5.90 -4.56
C THR A 366 15.22 -6.13 -4.93
N PRO A 367 14.38 -5.08 -4.94
CA PRO A 367 12.97 -5.20 -5.30
C PRO A 367 12.81 -5.52 -6.79
N VAL A 368 11.62 -5.97 -7.19
CA VAL A 368 11.30 -6.23 -8.60
C VAL A 368 10.81 -4.94 -9.26
N PRO A 369 11.46 -4.43 -10.33
CA PRO A 369 10.95 -3.28 -11.07
C PRO A 369 9.71 -3.64 -11.88
N PRO A 370 8.73 -2.72 -12.04
CA PRO A 370 7.77 -2.83 -13.12
C PRO A 370 8.45 -2.60 -14.48
N LEU A 371 7.94 -3.23 -15.53
CA LEU A 371 8.36 -2.97 -16.91
C LEU A 371 7.61 -1.73 -17.44
N GLU A 372 8.03 -0.54 -16.97
CA GLU A 372 7.38 0.75 -17.29
C GLU A 372 7.56 1.15 -18.77
N ASP A 373 8.75 0.93 -19.33
CA ASP A 373 9.10 1.29 -20.72
C ASP A 373 9.73 0.09 -21.46
N LEU A 374 9.22 -0.18 -22.66
CA LEU A 374 9.68 -1.25 -23.56
C LEU A 374 9.87 -0.69 -24.96
N THR A 375 11.12 -0.49 -25.36
CA THR A 375 11.48 -0.09 -26.72
C THR A 375 11.62 -1.32 -27.64
N LEU A 376 10.93 -1.30 -28.79
CA LEU A 376 11.06 -2.31 -29.84
C LEU A 376 11.71 -1.68 -31.08
N TYR A 377 12.82 -2.25 -31.53
CA TYR A 377 13.50 -1.82 -32.76
C TYR A 377 12.96 -2.60 -33.95
N GLN A 378 12.10 -1.97 -34.76
CA GLN A 378 11.59 -2.58 -35.98
C GLN A 378 12.58 -2.35 -37.13
N THR A 379 12.95 -3.41 -37.84
CA THR A 379 13.80 -3.34 -39.05
C THR A 379 13.01 -3.84 -40.25
N PHE A 380 12.88 -3.00 -41.27
CA PHE A 380 12.44 -3.41 -42.59
C PHE A 380 13.65 -3.97 -43.36
N THR A 381 13.54 -5.19 -43.88
CA THR A 381 14.63 -5.87 -44.60
C THR A 381 14.09 -6.62 -45.81
N ASP A 382 14.85 -6.58 -46.91
CA ASP A 382 14.57 -7.31 -48.14
C ASP A 382 15.18 -8.73 -48.13
N GLU A 383 15.89 -9.10 -47.05
CA GLU A 383 16.61 -10.38 -46.90
C GLU A 383 15.73 -11.61 -47.17
N PHE A 384 14.43 -11.49 -46.89
CA PHE A 384 13.48 -12.58 -47.06
C PHE A 384 12.89 -12.69 -48.47
N PHE A 385 13.04 -11.67 -49.33
CA PHE A 385 12.48 -11.70 -50.67
C PHE A 385 13.17 -12.76 -51.55
N GLY A 386 14.50 -12.83 -51.53
CA GLY A 386 15.26 -13.80 -52.33
C GLY A 386 14.81 -15.25 -52.07
N PRO A 387 14.95 -15.76 -50.83
CA PRO A 387 14.51 -17.11 -50.47
C PRO A 387 13.01 -17.38 -50.71
N ALA A 388 12.13 -16.40 -50.43
CA ALA A 388 10.69 -16.58 -50.59
C ALA A 388 10.28 -16.79 -52.06
N PHE A 389 10.83 -15.99 -52.98
CA PHE A 389 10.49 -16.05 -54.40
C PHE A 389 11.33 -17.08 -55.18
N ALA A 390 12.45 -17.56 -54.63
CA ALA A 390 13.22 -18.67 -55.21
C ALA A 390 12.38 -19.95 -55.37
N SER A 391 11.39 -20.17 -54.49
CA SER A 391 10.48 -21.33 -54.55
C SER A 391 9.53 -21.32 -55.76
N LEU A 392 9.33 -20.18 -56.43
CA LEU A 392 8.52 -20.05 -57.65
C LEU A 392 9.32 -20.32 -58.93
N GLY A 393 10.65 -20.26 -58.85
CA GLY A 393 11.56 -20.57 -59.94
C GLY A 393 11.88 -22.06 -59.98
N GLY A 394 10.88 -22.91 -60.23
CA GLY A 394 11.13 -24.32 -60.51
C GLY A 394 11.93 -24.48 -61.80
N VAL A 395 13.22 -24.83 -61.66
CA VAL A 395 14.02 -25.56 -62.65
C VAL A 395 14.76 -26.67 -61.94
#